data_AF-A0A3D2QDZ1-F1
#
_entry.id   AF-A0A3D2QDZ1-F1
#
_cell.length_a   1.000
_cell.length_b   1.000
_cell.length_c   1.000
_cell.angle_alpha   90.00
_cell.angle_beta   90.00
_cell.angle_gamma   90.00
#
_symmetry.space_group_name_H-M   'P 1'
#
loop_
_entity.id
_entity.type
_entity.pdbx_description
1 polymer ?
#
loop_
_entity_poly.entity_id
_entity_poly.type
_entity_poly.pdbx_seq_one_letter_code
_entity_poly.pdbx_strand_id
1 'polypeptide(L)'
;MKNGTMSEVEKLDAGLPYDFHDAGVNARKLGAVAKTRELNALPSTEHARRLQLLRELFGSVGGATWASPNRSASATMYGSAVT
;
A
#
# COMPACT_ATOMS: atom_id res chain seq x y z
N MET A 1 -7.60 -24.65 24.12
CA MET A 1 -6.32 -24.11 23.61
C MET A 1 -6.44 -24.11 22.09
N LYS A 2 -6.47 -22.93 21.43
CA LYS A 2 -6.46 -22.88 19.96
C LYS A 2 -5.04 -23.20 19.54
N ASN A 3 -4.81 -24.35 18.91
CA ASN A 3 -3.54 -24.63 18.26
C ASN A 3 -3.37 -23.55 17.20
N GLY A 4 -2.48 -22.59 17.47
CA GLY A 4 -2.29 -21.35 16.71
C GLY A 4 -1.80 -21.65 15.31
N THR A 5 -2.74 -21.86 14.39
CA THR A 5 -2.45 -21.84 12.97
C THR A 5 -2.43 -20.37 12.57
N MET A 6 -1.25 -19.87 12.17
CA MET A 6 -1.09 -18.53 11.61
C MET A 6 -2.10 -18.31 10.47
N SER A 7 -2.74 -17.16 10.48
CA SER A 7 -3.56 -16.70 9.35
C SER A 7 -2.69 -16.48 8.10
N GLU A 8 -3.32 -16.53 6.92
CA GLU A 8 -2.61 -16.31 5.66
C GLU A 8 -2.01 -14.89 5.56
N VAL A 9 -2.62 -13.90 6.23
CA VAL A 9 -2.07 -12.54 6.34
C VAL A 9 -0.80 -12.51 7.20
N GLU A 10 -0.76 -13.24 8.31
CA GLU A 10 0.45 -13.35 9.13
C GLU A 10 1.57 -14.10 8.40
N LYS A 11 1.24 -15.12 7.60
CA LYS A 11 2.21 -15.80 6.73
C LYS A 11 2.77 -14.85 5.67
N LEU A 12 1.90 -14.04 5.05
CA LEU A 12 2.31 -12.98 4.11
C LEU A 12 3.27 -11.99 4.78
N ASP A 13 2.95 -11.50 5.98
CA ASP A 13 3.81 -10.56 6.72
C ASP A 13 5.13 -11.20 7.18
N ALA A 14 5.13 -12.51 7.46
CA ALA A 14 6.32 -13.28 7.82
C ALA A 14 7.16 -13.75 6.61
N GLY A 15 6.72 -13.49 5.37
CA GLY A 15 7.39 -13.95 4.15
C GLY A 15 7.33 -15.47 3.92
N LEU A 16 6.39 -16.15 4.59
CA LEU A 16 6.16 -17.59 4.43
C LEU A 16 5.23 -17.88 3.25
N PRO A 17 5.19 -19.11 2.71
CA PRO A 17 4.20 -19.51 1.73
C PRO A 17 2.77 -19.27 2.26
N TYR A 18 1.98 -18.49 1.52
CA TYR A 18 0.61 -18.12 1.83
C TYR A 18 -0.30 -18.35 0.62
N ASP A 19 -1.60 -18.52 0.85
CA ASP A 19 -2.59 -18.58 -0.23
C ASP A 19 -2.86 -17.18 -0.81
N PHE A 20 -2.52 -17.00 -2.08
CA PHE A 20 -2.74 -15.75 -2.81
C PHE A 20 -4.24 -15.38 -2.92
N HIS A 21 -5.12 -16.38 -2.93
CA HIS A 21 -6.57 -16.23 -3.05
C HIS A 21 -7.30 -16.12 -1.71
N ASP A 22 -6.58 -16.20 -0.58
CA ASP A 22 -7.17 -15.99 0.74
C ASP A 22 -7.90 -14.65 0.82
N ALA A 23 -9.05 -14.64 1.49
CA ALA A 23 -9.92 -13.48 1.56
C ALA A 23 -9.23 -12.29 2.26
N GLY A 24 -8.42 -12.53 3.29
CA GLY A 24 -7.67 -11.49 4.01
C GLY A 24 -6.53 -10.92 3.16
N VAL A 25 -5.77 -11.80 2.50
CA VAL A 25 -4.70 -11.40 1.57
C VAL A 25 -5.29 -10.61 0.38
N ASN A 26 -6.41 -11.06 -0.17
CA ASN A 26 -7.09 -10.38 -1.28
C ASN A 26 -7.69 -9.04 -0.84
N ALA A 27 -8.29 -8.96 0.36
CA ALA A 27 -8.79 -7.70 0.92
C ALA A 27 -7.68 -6.64 1.06
N ARG A 28 -6.45 -7.04 1.43
CA ARG A 28 -5.30 -6.12 1.48
C ARG A 28 -4.92 -5.59 0.10
N LYS A 29 -4.92 -6.44 -0.93
CA LYS A 29 -4.66 -6.04 -2.32
C LYS A 29 -5.75 -5.07 -2.82
N LEU A 30 -7.01 -5.41 -2.59
CA LEU A 30 -8.15 -4.56 -2.97
C LEU A 30 -8.12 -3.20 -2.25
N GLY A 31 -7.70 -3.19 -0.97
CA GLY A 31 -7.48 -1.96 -0.20
C GLY A 31 -6.41 -1.06 -0.83
N ALA A 32 -5.28 -1.63 -1.27
CA ALA A 32 -4.23 -0.89 -1.98
C ALA A 32 -4.72 -0.31 -3.32
N VAL A 33 -5.54 -1.08 -4.07
CA VAL A 33 -6.17 -0.61 -5.31
C VAL A 33 -7.14 0.53 -5.05
N ALA A 34 -7.98 0.44 -4.02
CA ALA A 34 -8.94 1.49 -3.66
C ALA A 34 -8.23 2.81 -3.30
N LYS A 35 -7.19 2.75 -2.46
CA LYS A 35 -6.36 3.90 -2.11
C LYS A 35 -5.63 4.50 -3.30
N THR A 36 -5.14 3.66 -4.22
CA THR A 36 -4.52 4.12 -5.47
C THR A 36 -5.51 4.87 -6.35
N ARG A 37 -6.76 4.41 -6.42
CA ARG A 37 -7.84 5.11 -7.14
C ARG A 37 -8.16 6.47 -6.50
N GLU A 38 -8.23 6.53 -5.16
CA GLU A 38 -8.43 7.81 -4.44
C GLU A 38 -7.28 8.78 -4.74
N LEU A 39 -6.03 8.32 -4.67
CA LEU A 39 -4.86 9.14 -5.00
C LEU A 39 -4.88 9.65 -6.45
N ASN A 40 -5.29 8.83 -7.40
CA ASN A 40 -5.38 9.21 -8.81
C ASN A 40 -6.53 10.18 -9.10
N ALA A 41 -7.62 10.12 -8.32
CA ALA A 41 -8.75 11.04 -8.45
C ALA A 41 -8.47 12.43 -7.85
N LEU A 42 -7.53 12.53 -6.90
CA LEU A 42 -7.15 13.83 -6.33
C LEU A 42 -6.45 14.73 -7.35
N PRO A 43 -6.77 16.04 -7.39
CA PRO A 43 -6.01 17.03 -8.13
C PRO A 43 -4.53 16.99 -7.75
N SER A 44 -3.63 17.24 -8.70
CA SER A 44 -2.18 17.28 -8.45
C SER A 44 -1.76 18.37 -7.47
N THR A 45 -2.59 19.41 -7.30
CA THR A 45 -2.39 20.55 -6.40
C THR A 45 -2.69 20.22 -4.93
N GLU A 46 -3.40 19.12 -4.64
CA GLU A 46 -3.75 18.70 -3.28
C GLU A 46 -2.59 17.97 -2.58
N HIS A 47 -1.44 18.64 -2.49
CA HIS A 47 -0.18 18.05 -2.05
C HIS A 47 -0.25 17.39 -0.68
N ALA A 48 -0.88 18.04 0.30
CA ALA A 48 -1.00 17.51 1.67
C ALA A 48 -1.83 16.22 1.71
N ARG A 49 -2.97 16.19 1.00
CA ARG A 49 -3.86 15.03 0.95
C ARG A 49 -3.25 13.87 0.15
N ARG A 50 -2.55 14.18 -0.95
CA ARG A 50 -1.79 13.18 -1.73
C ARG A 50 -0.68 12.56 -0.88
N LEU A 51 0.06 13.35 -0.11
CA LEU A 51 1.12 12.85 0.78
C LEU A 51 0.56 11.97 1.91
N GLN A 52 -0.59 12.32 2.47
CA GLN A 52 -1.28 11.48 3.45
C GLN A 52 -1.64 10.11 2.85
N LEU A 53 -2.28 10.08 1.69
CA LEU A 53 -2.63 8.80 1.03
C LEU A 53 -1.40 7.97 0.66
N LEU A 54 -0.31 8.62 0.26
CA LEU A 54 0.96 7.94 -0.02
C LEU A 54 1.54 7.28 1.25
N ARG A 55 1.50 7.97 2.40
CA ARG A 55 1.89 7.38 3.70
C ARG A 55 1.02 6.19 4.07
N GLU A 56 -0.29 6.31 3.87
CA GLU A 56 -1.24 5.23 4.16
C GLU A 56 -1.16 4.03 3.18
N LEU A 57 -0.61 4.24 1.98
CA LEU A 57 -0.45 3.20 0.95
C LEU A 57 0.86 2.43 1.12
N PHE A 58 1.96 3.13 1.41
CA PHE A 58 3.32 2.55 1.47
C PHE A 58 3.86 2.38 2.89
N GLY A 59 3.17 2.88 3.91
CA GLY A 59 3.58 2.85 5.33
C GLY A 59 4.62 3.93 5.66
N SER A 60 5.72 3.99 4.91
CA SER A 60 6.73 5.05 4.99
C SER A 60 6.96 5.67 3.62
N VAL A 61 7.03 7.01 3.58
CA VAL A 61 7.37 7.77 2.36
C VAL A 61 8.34 8.88 2.73
N GLY A 62 9.38 9.09 1.91
CA GLY A 62 10.37 10.15 2.11
C GLY A 62 9.75 11.56 2.03
N GLY A 63 10.35 12.55 2.70
CA GLY A 63 9.78 13.90 2.88
C GLY A 63 9.48 14.67 1.58
N ALA A 64 10.13 14.33 0.46
CA ALA A 64 9.93 14.93 -0.85
C ALA A 64 9.31 13.96 -1.86
N THR A 65 8.35 13.15 -1.41
CA THR A 65 7.70 12.16 -2.28
C THR A 65 6.69 12.83 -3.22
N TRP A 66 6.95 12.73 -4.52
CA TRP A 66 6.00 13.10 -5.58
C TRP A 66 5.44 11.87 -6.28
N ALA A 67 4.14 11.92 -6.60
CA ALA A 67 3.47 10.89 -7.36
C ALA A 67 2.68 11.47 -8.53
N SER A 68 3.03 11.04 -9.75
CA SER A 68 2.25 11.32 -10.96
C SER A 68 0.81 10.80 -10.79
N PRO A 69 -0.20 11.54 -11.29
CA PRO A 69 -1.53 10.99 -11.53
C PRO A 69 -1.44 9.81 -12.52
N ASN A 70 -2.36 8.84 -12.39
CA ASN A 70 -2.46 7.60 -13.20
C ASN A 70 -1.42 6.50 -12.89
N ARG A 71 -1.11 6.29 -11.60
CA ARG A 71 -0.14 5.27 -11.15
C ARG A 71 -0.82 3.94 -10.79
N SER A 72 -0.12 2.82 -10.98
CA SER A 72 -0.45 1.52 -10.36
C SER A 72 0.20 1.37 -8.98
N ALA A 73 -0.34 0.49 -8.13
CA ALA A 73 0.13 0.30 -6.75
C ALA A 73 1.58 -0.22 -6.61
N SER A 74 2.23 -0.63 -7.71
CA SER A 74 3.56 -1.24 -7.72
C SER A 74 4.70 -0.32 -8.17
N ALA A 75 4.46 0.96 -8.45
CA ALA A 75 5.46 1.83 -9.10
C ALA A 75 6.34 2.64 -8.13
N THR A 76 7.65 2.69 -8.43
CA THR A 76 8.72 3.40 -7.70
C THR A 76 8.43 4.89 -7.50
N MET A 77 8.65 5.41 -6.29
CA MET A 77 8.54 6.84 -5.98
C MET A 77 9.81 7.59 -6.39
N TYR A 78 9.67 8.81 -6.94
CA TYR A 78 10.78 9.73 -7.16
C TYR A 78 10.77 10.78 -6.02
N GLY A 79 11.86 10.82 -5.28
CA GLY A 79 12.06 11.65 -4.09
C GLY A 79 13.14 11.02 -3.21
N SER A 80 14.13 11.79 -2.79
CA SER A 80 15.32 11.31 -2.08
C SER A 80 14.97 10.34 -0.95
N ALA A 81 15.66 9.20 -1.00
CA ALA A 81 15.76 8.10 -0.07
C ALA A 81 14.81 8.12 1.15
N VAL A 82 14.01 7.07 1.23
CA VAL A 82 13.56 6.46 2.48
C VAL A 82 14.73 6.48 3.48
N THR A 83 14.57 7.16 4.60
CA THR A 83 15.38 6.92 5.81
C THR A 83 14.69 5.84 6.62
#